data_AF-A0A4Q8LD26-F1
#
_entry.id   AF-A0A4Q8LD26-F1
#
_cell.length_a   1.000
_cell.length_b   1.000
_cell.length_c   1.000
_cell.angle_alpha   90.00
_cell.angle_beta   90.00
_cell.angle_gamma   90.00
#
_symmetry.space_group_name_H-M   'P 1'
#
loop_
_entity.id
_entity.type
_entity.pdbx_description
1 polymer ?
#
loop_
_entity_poly.entity_id
_entity_poly.type
_entity_poly.pdbx_seq_one_letter_code
_entity_poly.pdbx_strand_id
1 'polypeptide(L)'
;MAAHVTDFIADIERNRRSLNSIKGTQIFSEKVRGALRALAERYFTEIRPVLIDQSEGQVQIAAVNAAMQKLIELCHKRGMASSYIELLRVAKKHLIQLDSDLISNPAPSSAERPGKAPEDNRIIMTLRALVPSAALSYEQALIDLSSSERLSWRGPATDLREALRETLDHLAPDQEVKAAPGYKDEPDARGPTMKQKVRFILKNREISKALAATTEDATRSVDEAIGTFVRSVYTRSSVSTHTPTNKDEVSRVLDLVRVVLRELLEVR
;
A
#
# COMPACT_ATOMS: atom_id res chain seq x y z
N MET A 1 5.49 17.36 -2.70
CA MET A 1 6.19 16.38 -1.85
C MET A 1 7.49 16.93 -1.29
N ALA A 2 8.44 17.36 -2.12
CA ALA A 2 9.60 18.16 -1.68
C ALA A 2 9.17 19.34 -0.79
N ALA A 3 8.09 20.03 -1.18
CA ALA A 3 7.46 21.08 -0.38
C ALA A 3 7.17 20.68 1.09
N HIS A 4 6.70 19.45 1.36
CA HIS A 4 6.40 19.01 2.73
C HIS A 4 7.66 18.86 3.58
N VAL A 5 8.76 18.36 3.00
CA VAL A 5 10.05 18.23 3.70
C VAL A 5 10.65 19.61 3.95
N THR A 6 10.61 20.49 2.96
CA THR A 6 11.08 21.89 3.09
C THR A 6 10.29 22.64 4.17
N ASP A 7 8.97 22.52 4.19
CA ASP A 7 8.11 23.14 5.20
C ASP A 7 8.43 22.61 6.59
N PHE A 8 8.62 21.29 6.71
CA PHE A 8 8.97 20.66 7.98
C PHE A 8 10.37 21.11 8.49
N ILE A 9 11.34 21.29 7.60
CA ILE A 9 12.65 21.87 7.92
C ILE A 9 12.49 23.31 8.48
N ALA A 10 11.61 24.11 7.87
CA ALA A 10 11.31 25.45 8.35
C ALA A 10 10.67 25.44 9.75
N ASP A 11 9.80 24.46 10.03
CA ASP A 11 9.18 24.29 11.34
C ASP A 11 10.18 23.86 12.42
N ILE A 12 11.14 22.98 12.10
CA ILE A 12 12.26 22.66 12.98
C ILE A 12 13.05 23.91 13.34
N GLU A 13 13.36 24.74 12.35
CA GLU A 13 14.13 25.97 12.55
C GLU A 13 13.34 27.00 13.40
N ARG A 14 12.03 27.11 13.17
CA ARG A 14 11.14 27.97 13.97
C ARG A 14 11.12 27.56 15.44
N ASN A 15 10.96 26.27 15.71
CA ASN A 15 11.00 25.73 17.07
C ASN A 15 12.38 25.94 17.72
N ARG A 16 13.47 25.71 16.98
CA ARG A 16 14.84 25.96 17.46
C ARG A 16 15.06 27.43 17.84
N ARG A 17 14.58 28.38 17.04
CA ARG A 17 14.65 29.81 17.36
C ARG A 17 13.83 30.17 18.58
N SER A 18 12.63 29.60 18.72
CA SER A 18 11.82 29.77 19.93
C SER A 18 12.56 29.29 21.18
N LEU A 19 13.30 28.18 21.10
CA LEU A 19 14.09 27.67 22.23
C LEU A 19 15.24 28.60 22.63
N ASN A 20 15.93 29.20 21.66
CA ASN A 20 17.01 30.15 21.94
C ASN A 20 16.53 31.42 22.68
N SER A 21 15.24 31.75 22.59
CA SER A 21 14.66 32.92 23.28
C SER A 21 14.35 32.67 24.77
N ILE A 22 14.38 31.41 25.22
CA ILE A 22 14.03 31.05 26.59
C ILE A 22 15.21 31.37 27.52
N LYS A 23 14.98 32.26 28.49
CA LYS A 23 15.93 32.56 29.55
C LYS A 23 15.88 31.45 30.61
N GLY A 24 16.76 30.45 30.49
CA GLY A 24 16.89 29.37 31.49
C GLY A 24 17.56 28.13 30.93
N THR A 25 18.21 27.36 31.81
CA THR A 25 18.92 26.13 31.42
C THR A 25 17.97 24.98 31.09
N GLN A 26 16.82 24.92 31.75
CA GLN A 26 15.82 23.83 31.61
C GLN A 26 14.48 24.34 31.06
N ILE A 27 13.79 23.49 30.30
CA ILE A 27 12.48 23.81 29.73
C ILE A 27 11.36 23.31 30.63
N PHE A 28 10.75 24.22 31.38
CA PHE A 28 9.58 23.91 32.22
C PHE A 28 8.24 24.13 31.51
N SER A 29 8.19 25.05 30.54
CA SER A 29 6.95 25.43 29.85
C SER A 29 6.30 24.24 29.16
N GLU A 30 5.08 23.88 29.59
CA GLU A 30 4.29 22.82 28.96
C GLU A 30 3.94 23.16 27.52
N LYS A 31 3.67 24.45 27.22
CA LYS A 31 3.39 24.93 25.87
C LYS A 31 4.54 24.63 24.90
N VAL A 32 5.78 24.90 25.32
CA VAL A 32 6.97 24.65 24.50
C VAL A 32 7.18 23.14 24.31
N ARG A 33 7.03 22.34 25.38
CA ARG A 33 7.16 20.88 25.30
C ARG A 33 6.08 20.25 24.42
N GLY A 34 4.84 20.73 24.51
CA GLY A 34 3.73 20.30 23.66
C GLY A 34 4.00 20.58 22.18
N ALA A 35 4.53 21.76 21.85
CA ALA A 35 4.90 22.11 20.47
C ALA A 35 6.01 21.19 19.92
N LEU A 36 7.04 20.88 20.72
CA LEU A 36 8.12 19.98 20.34
C LEU A 36 7.65 18.53 20.19
N ARG A 37 6.73 18.07 21.05
CA ARG A 37 6.11 16.75 20.91
C ARG A 37 5.29 16.66 19.62
N ALA A 38 4.43 17.64 19.36
CA ALA A 38 3.63 17.70 18.14
C ALA A 38 4.51 17.72 16.88
N LEU A 39 5.67 18.39 16.92
CA LEU A 39 6.65 18.39 15.84
C LEU A 39 7.20 16.97 15.58
N ALA A 40 7.55 16.22 16.63
CA ALA A 40 8.04 14.85 16.49
C ALA A 40 6.94 13.88 16.04
N GLU A 41 5.71 14.02 16.55
CA GLU A 41 4.55 13.21 16.13
C GLU A 41 4.23 13.43 14.65
N ARG A 42 4.25 14.70 14.20
CA ARG A 42 4.08 15.04 12.78
C ARG A 42 5.16 14.42 11.91
N TYR A 43 6.42 14.38 12.38
CA TYR A 43 7.46 13.67 11.66
C TYR A 43 7.10 12.19 11.45
N PHE A 44 6.70 11.47 12.50
CA PHE A 44 6.42 10.03 12.38
C PHE A 44 5.17 9.70 11.56
N THR A 45 4.18 10.59 11.59
CA THR A 45 2.87 10.37 10.94
C THR A 45 2.82 10.87 9.51
N GLU A 46 3.41 12.02 9.21
CA GLU A 46 3.30 12.67 7.89
C GLU A 46 4.60 12.59 7.09
N ILE A 47 5.75 12.87 7.71
CA ILE A 47 7.00 13.08 6.97
C ILE A 47 7.75 11.76 6.73
N ARG A 48 7.86 10.92 7.76
CA ARG A 48 8.61 9.66 7.71
C ARG A 48 8.09 8.68 6.65
N PRO A 49 6.77 8.45 6.48
CA PRO A 49 6.28 7.55 5.43
C PRO A 49 6.75 7.97 4.03
N VAL A 50 6.64 9.27 3.75
CA VAL A 50 7.07 9.87 2.48
C VAL A 50 8.58 9.66 2.23
N LEU A 51 9.41 9.81 3.27
CA LEU A 51 10.86 9.64 3.13
C LEU A 51 11.27 8.17 2.89
N ILE A 52 10.57 7.23 3.53
CA ILE A 52 10.86 5.79 3.40
C ILE A 52 10.55 5.29 1.99
N ASP A 53 9.48 5.79 1.37
CA ASP A 53 9.06 5.33 0.05
C ASP A 53 10.03 5.74 -1.07
N GLN A 54 10.86 6.78 -0.85
CA GLN A 54 11.60 7.44 -1.93
C GLN A 54 13.12 7.32 -1.85
N SER A 55 13.68 6.99 -0.69
CA SER A 55 15.12 7.14 -0.50
C SER A 55 15.82 5.84 -0.12
N GLU A 56 16.96 5.60 -0.78
CA GLU A 56 17.99 4.65 -0.32
C GLU A 56 18.75 5.19 0.91
N GLY A 57 18.43 6.42 1.36
CA GLY A 57 19.02 7.13 2.50
C GLY A 57 18.60 6.57 3.87
N GLN A 58 18.69 5.25 4.05
CA GLN A 58 18.34 4.57 5.31
C GLN A 58 19.13 5.13 6.50
N VAL A 59 20.38 5.52 6.27
CA VAL A 59 21.26 6.08 7.31
C VAL A 59 20.74 7.43 7.81
N GLN A 60 20.38 8.33 6.89
CA GLN A 60 19.87 9.66 7.21
C GLN A 60 18.49 9.55 7.87
N ILE A 61 17.60 8.70 7.36
CA ILE A 61 16.29 8.44 7.98
C ILE A 61 16.45 7.90 9.40
N ALA A 62 17.36 6.95 9.63
CA ALA A 62 17.62 6.41 10.96
C ALA A 62 18.11 7.49 11.92
N ALA A 63 18.98 8.41 11.47
CA ALA A 63 19.47 9.52 12.28
C ALA A 63 18.34 10.49 12.67
N VAL A 64 17.44 10.83 11.73
CA VAL A 64 16.27 11.68 12.05
C VAL A 64 15.31 10.97 12.99
N ASN A 65 15.02 9.68 12.78
CA ASN A 65 14.20 8.86 13.68
C ASN A 65 14.74 8.88 15.12
N ALA A 66 16.05 8.64 15.29
CA ALA A 66 16.70 8.65 16.59
C ALA A 66 16.60 10.02 17.26
N ALA A 67 16.81 11.11 16.51
CA ALA A 67 16.68 12.46 17.03
C ALA A 67 15.24 12.77 17.50
N MET A 68 14.23 12.37 16.72
CA MET A 68 12.82 12.62 17.03
C MET A 68 12.31 11.77 18.20
N GLN A 69 12.72 10.51 18.30
CA GLN A 69 12.44 9.68 19.48
C GLN A 69 13.05 10.29 20.74
N LYS A 70 14.31 10.72 20.66
CA LYS A 70 14.97 11.37 21.80
C LYS A 70 14.31 12.70 22.18
N LEU A 71 13.78 13.43 21.20
CA LEU A 71 13.04 14.66 21.45
C LEU A 71 11.77 14.40 22.28
N ILE A 72 11.02 13.34 21.94
CA ILE A 72 9.84 12.90 22.70
C ILE A 72 10.25 12.52 24.13
N GLU A 73 11.30 11.73 24.31
CA GLU A 73 11.81 11.37 25.64
C GLU A 73 12.15 12.58 26.50
N LEU A 74 12.83 13.59 25.93
CA LEU A 74 13.18 14.82 26.66
C LEU A 74 11.94 15.59 27.10
N CYS A 75 10.89 15.62 26.28
CA CYS A 75 9.62 16.28 26.61
C CYS A 75 8.97 15.69 27.88
N HIS A 76 9.21 14.41 28.19
CA HIS A 76 8.77 13.78 29.43
C HIS A 76 9.69 14.09 30.63
N LYS A 77 11.01 14.11 30.41
CA LYS A 77 12.02 14.21 31.49
C LYS A 77 12.42 15.65 31.89
N ARG A 78 11.88 16.69 31.23
CA ARG A 78 12.23 18.10 31.45
C ARG A 78 13.73 18.37 31.27
N GLY A 79 14.25 18.09 30.07
CA GLY A 79 15.67 18.26 29.73
C GLY A 79 16.17 19.71 29.68
N MET A 80 17.48 19.85 29.51
CA MET A 80 18.14 21.13 29.26
C MET A 80 17.81 21.66 27.86
N ALA A 81 17.64 22.97 27.71
CA ALA A 81 17.31 23.61 26.42
C ALA A 81 18.36 23.30 25.33
N SER A 82 19.64 23.24 25.71
CA SER A 82 20.75 22.87 24.82
C SER A 82 20.57 21.47 24.19
N SER A 83 20.07 20.50 24.95
CA SER A 83 19.82 19.13 24.45
C SER A 83 18.75 19.11 23.37
N TYR A 84 17.65 19.87 23.54
CA TYR A 84 16.61 19.99 22.50
C TYR A 84 17.16 20.66 21.24
N ILE A 85 17.90 21.76 21.40
CA ILE A 85 18.50 22.49 20.27
C ILE A 85 19.43 21.58 19.46
N GLU A 86 20.22 20.75 20.14
CA GLU A 86 21.14 19.83 19.48
C GLU A 86 20.41 18.75 18.68
N LEU A 87 19.35 18.15 19.25
CA LEU A 87 18.52 17.19 18.52
C LEU A 87 17.87 17.81 17.27
N LEU A 88 17.36 19.05 17.38
CA LEU A 88 16.78 19.76 16.25
C LEU A 88 17.82 20.08 15.16
N ARG A 89 19.07 20.38 15.52
CA ARG A 89 20.17 20.57 14.56
C ARG A 89 20.50 19.28 13.82
N VAL A 90 20.64 18.17 14.55
CA VAL A 90 20.90 16.85 13.96
C VAL A 90 19.79 16.47 12.98
N ALA A 91 18.53 16.57 13.40
CA ALA A 91 17.39 16.28 12.54
C ALA A 91 17.39 17.16 11.28
N LYS A 92 17.57 18.48 11.44
CA LYS A 92 17.63 19.42 10.31
C LYS A 92 18.74 19.07 9.32
N LYS A 93 19.95 18.78 9.81
CA LYS A 93 21.10 18.44 8.96
C LYS A 93 20.79 17.25 8.07
N HIS A 94 20.26 16.17 8.64
CA HIS A 94 19.95 14.96 7.88
C HIS A 94 18.74 15.13 6.96
N LEU A 95 17.75 15.94 7.34
CA LEU A 95 16.63 16.27 6.45
C LEU A 95 17.08 17.10 5.24
N ILE A 96 18.01 18.04 5.42
CA ILE A 96 18.59 18.81 4.29
C ILE A 96 19.37 17.88 3.36
N GLN A 97 20.12 16.92 3.90
CA GLN A 97 20.81 15.91 3.09
C GLN A 97 19.82 15.08 2.28
N LEU A 98 18.76 14.57 2.92
CA LEU A 98 17.70 13.83 2.23
C LEU A 98 17.02 14.67 1.14
N ASP A 99 16.70 15.93 1.42
CA ASP A 99 16.08 16.84 0.45
C ASP A 99 17.00 17.10 -0.75
N SER A 100 18.30 17.30 -0.49
CA SER A 100 19.32 17.44 -1.55
C SER A 100 19.46 16.17 -2.39
N ASP A 101 19.43 15.00 -1.75
CA ASP A 101 19.53 13.70 -2.44
C ASP A 101 18.30 13.47 -3.33
N LEU A 102 17.10 13.84 -2.85
CA LEU A 102 15.85 13.76 -3.62
C LEU A 102 15.86 14.68 -4.85
N ILE A 103 16.47 15.86 -4.75
CA ILE A 103 16.59 16.81 -5.86
C ILE A 103 17.68 16.38 -6.85
N SER A 104 18.81 15.89 -6.35
CA SER A 104 19.99 15.56 -7.17
C SER A 104 19.85 14.23 -7.90
N ASN A 105 19.20 13.28 -7.25
CA ASN A 105 18.75 12.03 -7.83
C ASN A 105 17.23 12.08 -7.87
N PRO A 106 16.62 12.88 -8.78
CA PRO A 106 15.21 12.77 -9.01
C PRO A 106 15.01 11.32 -9.43
N ALA A 107 14.41 10.52 -8.55
CA ALA A 107 14.05 9.15 -8.87
C ALA A 107 13.40 9.22 -10.26
N PRO A 108 13.86 8.42 -11.25
CA PRO A 108 13.43 8.53 -12.63
C PRO A 108 11.93 8.73 -12.62
N SER A 109 11.51 9.93 -13.05
CA SER A 109 10.14 10.44 -12.95
C SER A 109 9.21 9.28 -13.14
N SER A 110 8.47 8.92 -12.09
CA SER A 110 7.69 7.71 -11.93
C SER A 110 7.07 7.22 -13.25
N ALA A 111 7.86 6.52 -14.07
CA ALA A 111 7.35 5.48 -14.93
C ALA A 111 6.99 4.42 -13.89
N GLU A 112 5.76 4.54 -13.40
CA GLU A 112 5.03 3.61 -12.53
C GLU A 112 5.95 2.51 -12.02
N ARG A 113 6.68 2.77 -10.92
CA ARG A 113 7.15 1.63 -10.13
C ARG A 113 5.85 0.87 -9.82
N PRO A 114 5.70 -0.41 -10.22
CA PRO A 114 4.47 -1.16 -10.02
C PRO A 114 4.36 -1.58 -8.55
N GLY A 115 4.29 -0.59 -7.68
CA GLY A 115 4.47 -0.70 -6.23
C GLY A 115 3.54 0.30 -5.54
N LYS A 116 2.35 -0.22 -5.21
CA LYS A 116 1.27 0.36 -4.41
C LYS A 116 0.72 1.69 -4.91
N ALA A 117 -0.19 1.60 -5.87
CA ALA A 117 -1.08 2.71 -6.14
C ALA A 117 -1.88 3.05 -4.86
N PRO A 118 -2.24 4.32 -4.57
CA PRO A 118 -2.95 4.70 -3.35
C PRO A 118 -4.21 3.85 -3.07
N GLU A 119 -4.88 3.43 -4.13
CA GLU A 119 -6.02 2.51 -4.11
C GLU A 119 -5.68 1.11 -3.56
N ASP A 120 -4.47 0.60 -3.76
CA ASP A 120 -4.04 -0.71 -3.23
C ASP A 120 -4.05 -0.70 -1.70
N ASN A 121 -3.63 0.40 -1.07
CA ASN A 121 -3.67 0.52 0.39
C ASN A 121 -5.11 0.52 0.92
N ARG A 122 -6.04 1.16 0.22
CA ARG A 122 -7.46 1.15 0.59
C ARG A 122 -8.04 -0.26 0.44
N ILE A 123 -7.74 -0.95 -0.65
CA ILE A 123 -8.13 -2.36 -0.86
C ILE A 123 -7.59 -3.24 0.27
N ILE A 124 -6.29 -3.15 0.57
CA ILE A 124 -5.65 -3.94 1.65
C ILE A 124 -6.31 -3.67 3.00
N MET A 125 -6.57 -2.41 3.35
CA MET A 125 -7.21 -2.06 4.61
C MET A 125 -8.63 -2.65 4.71
N THR A 126 -9.43 -2.53 3.66
CA THR A 126 -10.79 -3.10 3.63
C THR A 126 -10.76 -4.63 3.68
N LEU A 127 -9.90 -5.27 2.88
CA LEU A 127 -9.73 -6.72 2.91
C LEU A 127 -9.27 -7.20 4.28
N ARG A 128 -8.34 -6.50 4.94
CA ARG A 128 -7.85 -6.91 6.27
C ARG A 128 -8.96 -6.89 7.33
N ALA A 129 -9.96 -6.03 7.16
CA ALA A 129 -11.13 -5.98 8.04
C ALA A 129 -12.16 -7.09 7.74
N LEU A 130 -12.35 -7.45 6.46
CA LEU A 130 -13.38 -8.42 6.02
C LEU A 130 -12.85 -9.85 5.92
N VAL A 131 -11.75 -10.04 5.20
CA VAL A 131 -11.14 -11.33 4.84
C VAL A 131 -9.61 -11.21 4.96
N PRO A 132 -9.04 -11.38 6.18
CA PRO A 132 -7.61 -11.15 6.42
C PRO A 132 -6.67 -11.98 5.53
N SER A 133 -7.04 -13.21 5.18
CA SER A 133 -6.27 -14.07 4.28
C SER A 133 -6.21 -13.51 2.85
N ALA A 134 -7.32 -13.00 2.31
CA ALA A 134 -7.34 -12.33 1.01
C ALA A 134 -6.45 -11.08 0.98
N ALA A 135 -6.39 -10.33 2.09
CA ALA A 135 -5.51 -9.18 2.23
C ALA A 135 -4.03 -9.58 2.14
N LEU A 136 -3.65 -10.69 2.80
CA LEU A 136 -2.29 -11.22 2.76
C LEU A 136 -1.90 -11.66 1.34
N SER A 137 -2.78 -12.38 0.64
CA SER A 137 -2.52 -12.80 -0.74
C SER A 137 -2.36 -11.60 -1.68
N TYR A 138 -3.24 -10.60 -1.57
CA TYR A 138 -3.14 -9.39 -2.37
C TYR A 138 -1.85 -8.60 -2.09
N GLU A 139 -1.50 -8.42 -0.81
CA GLU A 139 -0.28 -7.70 -0.41
C GLU A 139 0.99 -8.45 -0.82
N GLN A 140 1.00 -9.78 -0.72
CA GLN A 140 2.12 -10.62 -1.17
C GLN A 140 2.35 -10.47 -2.68
N ALA A 141 1.29 -10.49 -3.49
CA ALA A 141 1.40 -10.28 -4.93
C ALA A 141 2.00 -8.91 -5.28
N LEU A 142 1.64 -7.85 -4.55
CA LEU A 142 2.21 -6.51 -4.74
C LEU A 142 3.69 -6.46 -4.37
N ILE A 143 4.08 -7.07 -3.25
CA ILE A 143 5.49 -7.19 -2.84
C ILE A 143 6.28 -7.89 -3.94
N ASP A 144 5.76 -9.01 -4.44
CA ASP A 144 6.42 -9.78 -5.48
C ASP A 144 6.54 -9.03 -6.80
N LEU A 145 5.48 -8.34 -7.24
CA LEU A 145 5.50 -7.49 -8.43
C LEU A 145 6.42 -6.28 -8.28
N SER A 146 6.69 -5.81 -7.07
CA SER A 146 7.70 -4.78 -6.84
C SER A 146 9.14 -5.31 -6.93
N SER A 147 9.35 -6.62 -6.78
CA SER A 147 10.68 -7.25 -6.86
C SER A 147 11.19 -7.35 -8.30
N SER A 148 12.50 -7.17 -8.48
CA SER A 148 13.22 -7.41 -9.74
C SER A 148 13.88 -8.79 -9.81
N GLU A 149 13.92 -9.53 -8.71
CA GLU A 149 14.75 -10.73 -8.55
C GLU A 149 13.97 -12.05 -8.76
N ARG A 150 12.66 -11.98 -9.01
CA ARG A 150 11.84 -13.19 -9.17
C ARG A 150 12.14 -13.93 -10.48
N LEU A 151 12.47 -15.21 -10.33
CA LEU A 151 12.64 -16.16 -11.44
C LEU A 151 11.29 -16.66 -12.01
N SER A 152 10.19 -16.48 -11.29
CA SER A 152 8.87 -17.00 -11.67
C SER A 152 7.77 -16.09 -11.14
N TRP A 153 6.82 -15.77 -12.02
CA TRP A 153 5.65 -14.94 -11.74
C TRP A 153 4.38 -15.75 -11.45
N ARG A 154 4.54 -17.07 -11.20
CA ARG A 154 3.41 -17.96 -10.92
C ARG A 154 2.75 -17.74 -9.58
N GLY A 155 3.55 -17.64 -8.51
CA GLY A 155 3.05 -17.38 -7.16
C GLY A 155 2.16 -16.13 -7.13
N PRO A 156 2.65 -14.97 -7.61
CA PRO A 156 1.89 -13.73 -7.55
C PRO A 156 0.56 -13.79 -8.32
N ALA A 157 0.53 -14.45 -9.47
CA ALA A 157 -0.72 -14.67 -10.21
C ALA A 157 -1.73 -15.52 -9.41
N THR A 158 -1.25 -16.57 -8.74
CA THR A 158 -2.08 -17.38 -7.84
C THR A 158 -2.56 -16.56 -6.65
N ASP A 159 -1.70 -15.77 -6.01
CA ASP A 159 -2.05 -14.96 -4.85
C ASP A 159 -3.14 -13.92 -5.20
N LEU A 160 -3.07 -13.30 -6.39
CA LEU A 160 -4.12 -12.43 -6.92
C LEU A 160 -5.45 -13.16 -7.13
N ARG A 161 -5.41 -14.40 -7.61
CA ARG A 161 -6.60 -15.24 -7.75
C ARG A 161 -7.25 -15.52 -6.41
N GLU A 162 -6.45 -15.94 -5.44
CA GLU A 162 -6.93 -16.34 -4.12
C GLU A 162 -7.51 -15.14 -3.38
N ALA A 163 -6.87 -13.97 -3.48
CA ALA A 163 -7.43 -12.72 -2.96
C ALA A 163 -8.84 -12.45 -3.51
N LEU A 164 -9.02 -12.58 -4.83
CA LEU A 164 -10.34 -12.37 -5.45
C LEU A 164 -11.34 -13.48 -5.09
N ARG A 165 -10.92 -14.76 -5.14
CA ARG A 165 -11.78 -15.91 -4.84
C ARG A 165 -12.31 -15.86 -3.42
N GLU A 166 -11.44 -15.67 -2.43
CA GLU A 166 -11.84 -15.62 -1.02
C GLU A 166 -12.74 -14.42 -0.73
N THR A 167 -12.48 -13.27 -1.36
CA THR A 167 -13.36 -12.10 -1.27
C THR A 167 -14.76 -12.41 -1.81
N LEU A 168 -14.85 -13.09 -2.95
CA LEU A 168 -16.12 -13.52 -3.54
C LEU A 168 -16.83 -14.57 -2.69
N ASP A 169 -16.09 -15.54 -2.13
CA ASP A 169 -16.64 -16.58 -1.26
C ASP A 169 -17.24 -15.97 0.02
N HIS A 170 -16.62 -14.91 0.55
CA HIS A 170 -17.13 -14.17 1.70
C HIS A 170 -18.37 -13.33 1.36
N LEU A 171 -18.34 -12.56 0.28
CA LEU A 171 -19.42 -11.64 -0.10
C LEU A 171 -20.61 -12.33 -0.80
N ALA A 172 -20.40 -13.51 -1.36
CA ALA A 172 -21.40 -14.30 -2.07
C ALA A 172 -21.24 -15.80 -1.75
N PRO A 173 -21.69 -16.22 -0.55
CA PRO A 173 -21.65 -17.63 -0.18
C PRO A 173 -22.43 -18.50 -1.16
N ASP A 174 -21.89 -19.67 -1.51
CA ASP A 174 -22.45 -20.54 -2.56
C ASP A 174 -23.94 -20.84 -2.39
N GLN A 175 -24.37 -21.06 -1.15
CA GLN A 175 -25.76 -21.41 -0.84
C GLN A 175 -26.71 -20.25 -1.14
N GLU A 176 -26.28 -19.02 -0.84
CA GLU A 176 -27.08 -17.83 -1.12
C GLU A 176 -27.18 -17.57 -2.63
N VAL A 177 -26.05 -17.75 -3.34
CA VAL A 177 -26.02 -17.59 -4.80
C VAL A 177 -26.90 -18.63 -5.49
N LYS A 178 -26.86 -19.89 -5.03
CA LYS A 178 -27.72 -20.97 -5.55
C LYS A 178 -29.20 -20.75 -5.27
N ALA A 179 -29.54 -20.16 -4.12
CA ALA A 179 -30.91 -19.82 -3.75
C ALA A 179 -31.45 -18.58 -4.49
N ALA A 180 -30.57 -17.80 -5.13
CA ALA A 180 -30.96 -16.55 -5.77
C ALA A 180 -31.88 -16.77 -6.99
N PRO A 181 -32.91 -15.93 -7.21
CA PRO A 181 -33.76 -16.02 -8.37
C PRO A 181 -32.97 -15.88 -9.68
N GLY A 182 -33.09 -16.88 -10.55
CA GLY A 182 -32.43 -16.92 -11.86
C GLY A 182 -31.04 -17.55 -11.88
N TYR A 183 -30.57 -18.11 -10.76
CA TYR A 183 -29.36 -18.95 -10.75
C TYR A 183 -29.56 -20.19 -11.63
N LYS A 184 -28.52 -20.52 -12.41
CA LYS A 184 -28.42 -21.73 -13.23
C LYS A 184 -26.97 -22.19 -13.22
N ASP A 185 -26.74 -23.48 -13.01
CA ASP A 185 -25.38 -24.03 -13.10
C ASP A 185 -24.84 -23.85 -14.52
N GLU A 186 -23.58 -23.41 -14.61
CA GLU A 186 -22.84 -23.39 -15.88
C GLU A 186 -22.30 -24.79 -16.19
N PRO A 187 -22.19 -25.19 -17.48
CA PRO A 187 -21.61 -26.49 -17.84
C PRO A 187 -20.25 -26.69 -17.20
N ASP A 188 -20.00 -27.89 -16.68
CA ASP A 188 -18.74 -28.30 -16.03
C ASP A 188 -18.40 -27.59 -14.71
N ALA A 189 -19.27 -26.72 -14.19
CA ALA A 189 -19.10 -26.09 -12.90
C ALA A 189 -19.63 -26.97 -11.76
N ARG A 190 -18.87 -27.10 -10.66
CA ARG A 190 -19.30 -27.81 -9.44
C ARG A 190 -20.08 -26.91 -8.47
N GLY A 191 -20.26 -25.64 -8.81
CA GLY A 191 -20.90 -24.61 -8.00
C GLY A 191 -20.89 -23.25 -8.71
N PRO A 192 -21.29 -22.17 -8.02
CA PRO A 192 -21.37 -20.85 -8.62
C PRO A 192 -20.00 -20.39 -9.10
N THR A 193 -19.92 -19.95 -10.36
CA THR A 193 -18.66 -19.41 -10.90
C THR A 193 -18.37 -18.03 -10.30
N MET A 194 -17.10 -17.60 -10.31
CA MET A 194 -16.72 -16.26 -9.81
C MET A 194 -17.55 -15.15 -10.48
N LYS A 195 -17.85 -15.31 -11.78
CA LYS A 195 -18.73 -14.40 -12.53
C LYS A 195 -20.15 -14.36 -11.95
N GLN A 196 -20.73 -15.51 -11.62
CA GLN A 196 -22.06 -15.58 -11.01
C GLN A 196 -22.10 -14.95 -9.62
N LYS A 197 -21.02 -15.10 -8.84
CA LYS A 197 -20.86 -14.45 -7.53
C LYS A 197 -20.80 -12.92 -7.65
N VAL A 198 -20.03 -12.40 -8.60
CA VAL A 198 -19.99 -10.95 -8.88
C VAL A 198 -21.38 -10.42 -9.25
N ARG A 199 -22.08 -11.11 -10.14
CA ARG A 199 -23.46 -10.74 -10.51
C ARG A 199 -24.38 -10.69 -9.31
N PHE A 200 -24.31 -11.68 -8.42
CA PHE A 200 -25.10 -11.74 -7.21
C PHE A 200 -24.82 -10.53 -6.30
N ILE A 201 -23.55 -10.21 -6.04
CA ILE A 201 -23.15 -9.08 -5.20
C ILE A 201 -23.67 -7.76 -5.77
N LEU A 202 -23.42 -7.50 -7.06
CA LEU A 202 -23.79 -6.23 -7.69
C LEU A 202 -25.31 -6.07 -7.81
N LYS A 203 -26.04 -7.17 -8.05
CA LYS A 203 -27.51 -7.16 -8.04
C LYS A 203 -28.07 -6.83 -6.66
N ASN A 204 -27.50 -7.38 -5.59
CA ASN A 204 -27.92 -7.08 -4.22
C ASN A 204 -27.61 -5.64 -3.80
N ARG A 205 -26.72 -4.97 -4.52
CA ARG A 205 -26.41 -3.53 -4.39
C ARG A 205 -27.19 -2.64 -5.33
N GLU A 206 -28.20 -3.19 -6.01
CA GLU A 206 -29.06 -2.46 -6.96
C GLU A 206 -28.28 -1.83 -8.14
N ILE A 207 -27.08 -2.33 -8.44
CA ILE A 207 -26.30 -1.89 -9.60
C ILE A 207 -26.97 -2.43 -10.86
N SER A 208 -27.18 -1.55 -11.83
CA SER A 208 -27.83 -1.93 -13.09
C SER A 208 -27.03 -3.00 -13.85
N LYS A 209 -27.73 -3.87 -14.58
CA LYS A 209 -27.12 -4.93 -15.39
C LYS A 209 -26.06 -4.40 -16.37
N ALA A 210 -26.26 -3.21 -16.93
CA ALA A 210 -25.32 -2.59 -17.86
C ALA A 210 -24.00 -2.21 -17.18
N LEU A 211 -24.06 -1.68 -15.96
CA LEU A 211 -22.87 -1.33 -15.17
C LEU A 211 -22.18 -2.59 -14.61
N ALA A 212 -22.95 -3.59 -14.20
CA ALA A 212 -22.41 -4.85 -13.69
C ALA A 212 -21.66 -5.67 -14.74
N ALA A 213 -22.02 -5.53 -16.03
CA ALA A 213 -21.42 -6.29 -17.12
C ALA A 213 -19.90 -6.11 -17.20
N THR A 214 -19.38 -4.89 -17.00
CA THR A 214 -17.94 -4.62 -17.06
C THR A 214 -17.18 -5.35 -15.96
N THR A 215 -17.71 -5.35 -14.72
CA THR A 215 -17.08 -6.05 -13.59
C THR A 215 -17.17 -7.57 -13.74
N GLU A 216 -18.30 -8.08 -14.26
CA GLU A 216 -18.46 -9.50 -14.63
C GLU A 216 -17.44 -9.93 -15.69
N ASP A 217 -17.27 -9.14 -16.75
CA ASP A 217 -16.34 -9.43 -17.84
C ASP A 217 -14.89 -9.35 -17.37
N ALA A 218 -14.52 -8.35 -16.55
CA ALA A 218 -13.20 -8.26 -15.94
C ALA A 218 -12.88 -9.48 -15.08
N THR A 219 -13.84 -9.95 -14.28
CA THR A 219 -13.70 -11.16 -13.45
C THR A 219 -13.50 -12.41 -14.30
N ARG A 220 -14.24 -12.54 -15.40
CA ARG A 220 -14.03 -13.63 -16.37
C ARG A 220 -12.64 -13.55 -16.97
N SER A 221 -12.17 -12.38 -17.38
CA SER A 221 -10.82 -12.20 -17.93
C SER A 221 -9.72 -12.58 -16.93
N VAL A 222 -9.91 -12.31 -15.63
CA VAL A 222 -8.99 -12.76 -14.58
C VAL A 222 -8.93 -14.29 -14.53
N ASP A 223 -10.07 -14.98 -14.45
CA ASP A 223 -10.10 -16.45 -14.37
C ASP A 223 -9.61 -17.11 -15.67
N GLU A 224 -9.89 -16.52 -16.84
CA GLU A 224 -9.35 -17.00 -18.13
C GLU A 224 -7.83 -16.81 -18.22
N ALA A 225 -7.31 -15.65 -17.81
CA ALA A 225 -5.87 -15.38 -17.79
C ALA A 225 -5.16 -16.36 -16.87
N ILE A 226 -5.67 -16.56 -15.65
CA ILE A 226 -5.08 -17.50 -14.68
C ILE A 226 -5.32 -18.96 -15.09
N GLY A 227 -6.45 -19.29 -15.71
CA GLY A 227 -6.69 -20.63 -16.25
C GLY A 227 -5.69 -20.96 -17.36
N THR A 228 -5.46 -20.02 -18.27
CA THR A 228 -4.44 -20.13 -19.33
C THR A 228 -3.06 -20.27 -18.73
N PHE A 229 -2.81 -19.49 -17.68
CA PHE A 229 -1.59 -19.55 -16.90
C PHE A 229 -1.32 -20.94 -16.33
N VAL A 230 -2.26 -21.51 -15.57
CA VAL A 230 -2.15 -22.85 -14.97
C VAL A 230 -2.03 -23.93 -16.04
N ARG A 231 -2.84 -23.87 -17.10
CA ARG A 231 -2.76 -24.83 -18.22
C ARG A 231 -1.39 -24.78 -18.89
N SER A 232 -0.84 -23.59 -19.12
CA SER A 232 0.50 -23.44 -19.70
C SER A 232 1.59 -24.13 -18.86
N VAL A 233 1.43 -24.21 -17.53
CA VAL A 233 2.36 -24.92 -16.65
C VAL A 233 2.24 -26.43 -16.79
N TYR A 234 1.01 -26.95 -16.86
CA TYR A 234 0.77 -28.38 -17.09
C TYR A 234 1.26 -28.81 -18.47
N THR A 235 0.97 -28.05 -19.53
CA THR A 235 1.47 -28.33 -20.88
C THR A 235 3.00 -28.20 -20.98
N ARG A 236 3.63 -27.32 -20.18
CA ARG A 236 5.10 -27.20 -20.06
C ARG A 236 5.78 -28.43 -19.43
N SER A 237 5.07 -29.24 -18.64
CA SER A 237 5.63 -30.48 -18.10
C SER A 237 5.70 -31.61 -19.13
N SER A 238 5.00 -31.49 -20.28
CA SER A 238 5.00 -32.50 -21.33
C SER A 238 5.74 -32.08 -22.62
N VAL A 239 5.94 -30.79 -22.90
CA VAL A 239 6.72 -30.31 -24.06
C VAL A 239 7.54 -29.07 -23.69
N SER A 240 8.85 -29.15 -23.86
CA SER A 240 9.78 -28.06 -23.52
C SER A 240 9.80 -26.95 -24.58
N THR A 241 9.98 -25.72 -24.09
CA THR A 241 10.55 -24.50 -24.72
C THR A 241 9.64 -23.35 -25.21
N HIS A 242 9.87 -22.16 -24.60
CA HIS A 242 9.69 -20.78 -25.13
C HIS A 242 8.36 -20.01 -24.99
N THR A 243 7.76 -19.96 -23.79
CA THR A 243 7.06 -18.72 -23.39
C THR A 243 7.31 -18.44 -21.91
N PRO A 244 8.24 -17.51 -21.58
CA PRO A 244 8.37 -17.03 -20.22
C PRO A 244 7.06 -16.32 -19.85
N THR A 245 6.48 -16.68 -18.70
CA THR A 245 5.52 -15.79 -18.06
C THR A 245 6.21 -14.48 -17.81
N ASN A 246 5.69 -13.41 -18.38
CA ASN A 246 6.22 -12.09 -18.18
C ASN A 246 5.53 -11.43 -16.97
N LYS A 247 6.31 -10.69 -16.18
CA LYS A 247 5.84 -9.78 -15.13
C LYS A 247 4.70 -8.88 -15.62
N ASP A 248 4.77 -8.44 -16.88
CA ASP A 248 3.76 -7.59 -17.50
C ASP A 248 2.37 -8.26 -17.56
N GLU A 249 2.33 -9.57 -17.78
CA GLU A 249 1.07 -10.31 -17.81
C GLU A 249 0.41 -10.36 -16.43
N VAL A 250 1.21 -10.61 -15.39
CA VAL A 250 0.72 -10.62 -14.01
C VAL A 250 0.34 -9.23 -13.54
N SER A 251 1.04 -8.20 -14.02
CA SER A 251 0.67 -6.80 -13.77
C SER A 251 -0.71 -6.48 -14.37
N ARG A 252 -1.01 -6.96 -15.59
CA ARG A 252 -2.36 -6.83 -16.16
C ARG A 252 -3.42 -7.57 -15.34
N VAL A 253 -3.10 -8.76 -14.80
CA VAL A 253 -4.01 -9.47 -13.89
C VAL A 253 -4.26 -8.66 -12.63
N LEU A 254 -3.22 -8.06 -12.03
CA LEU A 254 -3.35 -7.16 -10.88
C LEU A 254 -4.30 -6.00 -11.19
N ASP A 255 -4.16 -5.35 -12.35
CA ASP A 255 -5.02 -4.22 -12.72
C ASP A 255 -6.49 -4.63 -12.83
N LEU A 256 -6.77 -5.79 -13.43
CA LEU A 256 -8.13 -6.33 -13.50
C LEU A 256 -8.68 -6.68 -12.10
N VAL A 257 -7.88 -7.35 -11.27
CA VAL A 257 -8.27 -7.69 -9.89
C VAL A 257 -8.52 -6.42 -9.08
N ARG A 258 -7.71 -5.36 -9.26
CA ARG A 258 -7.90 -4.06 -8.63
C ARG A 258 -9.24 -3.44 -9.04
N VAL A 259 -9.58 -3.43 -10.32
CA VAL A 259 -10.88 -2.92 -10.80
C VAL A 259 -12.03 -3.70 -10.15
N VAL A 260 -11.96 -5.03 -10.16
CA VAL A 260 -13.01 -5.86 -9.56
C VAL A 260 -13.13 -5.63 -8.06
N LEU A 261 -12.02 -5.64 -7.32
CA LEU A 261 -12.04 -5.41 -5.87
C LEU A 261 -12.51 -4.00 -5.50
N ARG A 262 -12.22 -2.97 -6.31
CA ARG A 262 -12.75 -1.62 -6.06
C ARG A 262 -14.28 -1.59 -6.10
N GLU A 263 -14.87 -2.23 -7.11
CA GLU A 263 -16.32 -2.34 -7.24
C GLU A 263 -16.92 -3.20 -6.11
N LEU A 264 -16.31 -4.36 -5.83
CA LEU A 264 -16.81 -5.28 -4.81
C LEU A 264 -16.64 -4.76 -3.38
N LEU A 265 -15.62 -3.96 -3.10
CA LEU A 265 -15.34 -3.42 -1.76
C LEU A 265 -15.81 -1.97 -1.59
N GLU A 266 -16.40 -1.37 -2.63
CA GLU A 266 -16.83 0.03 -2.67
C GLU A 266 -15.69 1.02 -2.37
N VAL A 267 -14.47 0.66 -2.79
CA VAL A 267 -13.27 1.47 -2.59
C VAL A 267 -13.17 2.52 -3.69
N ARG A 268 -13.51 3.76 -3.33
CA ARG A 268 -13.37 4.96 -4.16
C ARG A 268 -12.08 5.69 -3.85
#